data_AF-A0A377GCG1-F1
#
_entry.id   AF-A0A377GCG1-F1
#
_cell.length_a   1.000
_cell.length_b   1.000
_cell.length_c   1.000
_cell.angle_alpha   90.00
_cell.angle_beta   90.00
_cell.angle_gamma   90.00
#
_symmetry.space_group_name_H-M   'P 1'
#
loop_
_entity.id
_entity.type
_entity.pdbx_description
1 polymer ?
#
loop_
_entity_poly.entity_id
_entity_poly.type
_entity_poly.pdbx_seq_one_letter_code
_entity_poly.pdbx_strand_id
1 'polypeptide(L)'
;MPKVRGSKTGKYVTATFDSKDNSKSRFPSLKTTKDLILLSIKGNEYCANEYLKAIVQQAVKTHETDESYSGVKGKATFLIADEIYWHNLKNPSTVNENELRGKALQMGETFFESNVTAFLAPLDIDPVVFIQTHADKSVDEKIQIINQLALQKGKNFEIIRWRDWIEQNNFHTKLPEIMPLYNSVEGLKFAIDQSVTEFARRHANDEEGSLDLWLARSRGYLEHESPSIMLQAASLGYNFVIYPGSVLPPFLATKEYFIVDNHVPRIEKGKSILEECTHDKHCLHVDKPASLVNWLEVNFERRDELVPRSRRISPEGRNKFKKGDKESTLTLGRPSMPRISREGITFFSNSQETAPAASSDLQQGNNSTSGVSELTAEGLEHRLTQVPKDEFIASSISQGVGRALQNEFLSCKKGLTDPRVTSAPLAKVFEGITQGVLAADIPLSEKITILKALIEPFTTNSHSANISPVESPSAEMVFSKLSVA
;
A
#
# COMPACT_ATOMS: atom_id res chain seq x y z
N MET A 1 -10.87 2.20 -2.12
CA MET A 1 -11.50 0.94 -2.59
C MET A 1 -10.93 0.59 -3.96
N PRO A 2 -10.60 -0.68 -4.21
CA PRO A 2 -10.30 -1.19 -5.55
C PRO A 2 -11.37 -0.80 -6.56
N LYS A 3 -10.97 -0.45 -7.78
CA LYS A 3 -11.93 -0.12 -8.83
C LYS A 3 -12.35 -1.40 -9.52
N VAL A 4 -13.59 -1.84 -9.29
CA VAL A 4 -14.23 -2.89 -10.11
C VAL A 4 -14.99 -2.21 -11.24
N ARG A 5 -14.54 -2.40 -12.48
CA ARG A 5 -15.16 -1.88 -13.71
C ARG A 5 -15.88 -2.99 -14.46
N GLY A 6 -16.79 -2.62 -15.36
CA GLY A 6 -17.47 -3.56 -16.25
C GLY A 6 -18.84 -4.04 -15.75
N SER A 7 -19.31 -5.16 -16.30
CA SER A 7 -20.66 -5.67 -16.07
C SER A 7 -20.82 -6.18 -14.63
N LYS A 8 -21.91 -5.80 -13.94
CA LYS A 8 -22.23 -6.33 -12.60
C LYS A 8 -22.51 -7.83 -12.60
N THR A 9 -23.02 -8.34 -13.73
CA THR A 9 -23.32 -9.77 -13.93
C THR A 9 -22.18 -10.50 -14.64
N GLY A 10 -21.04 -9.82 -14.87
CA GLY A 10 -19.90 -10.39 -15.56
C GLY A 10 -19.33 -11.57 -14.79
N LYS A 11 -19.30 -12.73 -15.44
CA LYS A 11 -18.83 -14.00 -14.89
C LYS A 11 -17.30 -14.08 -14.79
N TYR A 12 -16.58 -13.30 -15.58
CA TYR A 12 -15.12 -13.30 -15.58
C TYR A 12 -14.57 -12.06 -14.92
N VAL A 13 -13.70 -12.27 -13.93
CA VAL A 13 -12.95 -11.21 -13.26
C VAL A 13 -11.51 -11.27 -13.75
N THR A 14 -10.96 -10.11 -14.11
CA THR A 14 -9.52 -9.95 -14.39
C THR A 14 -8.95 -8.86 -13.49
N ALA A 15 -7.67 -8.98 -13.15
CA ALA A 15 -6.96 -8.02 -12.30
C ALA A 15 -5.89 -7.26 -13.10
N THR A 16 -5.67 -5.99 -12.76
CA THR A 16 -4.52 -5.19 -13.20
C THR A 16 -3.83 -4.58 -11.99
N PHE A 17 -2.50 -4.46 -12.04
CA PHE A 17 -1.70 -3.88 -10.97
C PHE A 17 -1.21 -2.50 -11.38
N ASP A 18 -1.65 -1.47 -10.68
CA ASP A 18 -1.41 -0.08 -11.04
C ASP A 18 -0.61 0.67 -9.97
N SER A 19 0.37 1.45 -10.43
CA SER A 19 1.20 2.32 -9.58
C SER A 19 0.70 3.75 -9.69
N LYS A 20 0.38 4.41 -8.57
CA LYS A 20 0.02 5.84 -8.56
C LYS A 20 1.18 6.75 -8.95
N ASP A 21 2.41 6.33 -8.65
CA ASP A 21 3.65 7.09 -8.84
C ASP A 21 4.45 6.64 -10.08
N ASN A 22 3.84 5.86 -10.98
CA ASN A 22 4.50 5.25 -12.13
C ASN A 22 5.76 4.42 -11.78
N SER A 23 5.86 3.88 -10.56
CA SER A 23 7.01 3.06 -10.11
C SER A 23 7.35 1.87 -11.01
N LYS A 24 6.37 1.28 -11.72
CA LYS A 24 6.61 0.22 -12.72
C LYS A 24 7.61 0.63 -13.81
N SER A 25 7.64 1.91 -14.18
CA SER A 25 8.56 2.43 -15.22
C SER A 25 10.03 2.46 -14.80
N ARG A 26 10.33 2.27 -13.52
CA ARG A 26 11.69 2.19 -12.99
C ARG A 26 12.37 0.87 -13.36
N PHE A 27 11.61 -0.10 -13.88
CA PHE A 27 12.08 -1.43 -14.22
C PHE A 27 11.98 -1.67 -15.72
N PRO A 28 13.05 -2.18 -16.36
CA PRO A 28 13.01 -2.55 -17.77
C PRO A 28 11.97 -3.64 -18.08
N SER A 29 11.71 -4.52 -17.10
CA SER A 29 10.74 -5.59 -17.18
C SER A 29 10.21 -5.92 -15.79
N LEU A 30 8.91 -6.18 -15.69
CA LEU A 30 8.29 -6.70 -14.46
C LEU A 30 8.52 -8.22 -14.30
N LYS A 31 8.94 -8.92 -15.36
CA LYS A 31 9.22 -10.37 -15.29
C LYS A 31 10.41 -10.72 -14.40
N THR A 32 11.24 -9.73 -14.08
CA THR A 32 12.46 -9.90 -13.28
C THR A 32 12.30 -9.34 -11.86
N THR A 33 11.11 -8.86 -11.49
CA THR A 33 10.88 -8.24 -10.18
C THR A 33 10.40 -9.26 -9.16
N LYS A 34 10.62 -8.96 -7.89
CA LYS A 34 10.06 -9.71 -6.77
C LYS A 34 8.85 -8.96 -6.23
N ASP A 35 7.71 -9.62 -6.23
CA ASP A 35 6.43 -9.03 -5.86
C ASP A 35 5.88 -9.76 -4.63
N LEU A 36 5.55 -9.00 -3.58
CA LEU A 36 4.87 -9.49 -2.40
C LEU A 36 3.39 -9.16 -2.52
N ILE A 37 2.53 -10.18 -2.61
CA ILE A 37 1.08 -10.04 -2.70
C ILE A 37 0.51 -10.27 -1.30
N LEU A 38 -0.07 -9.23 -0.71
CA LEU A 38 -0.64 -9.30 0.63
C LEU A 38 -2.08 -9.83 0.58
N LEU A 39 -2.36 -10.88 1.35
CA LEU A 39 -3.69 -11.48 1.46
C LEU A 39 -4.23 -11.30 2.88
N SER A 40 -5.17 -10.35 3.02
CA SER A 40 -5.91 -10.22 4.28
C SER A 40 -6.90 -11.37 4.39
N ILE A 41 -6.81 -12.14 5.46
CA ILE A 41 -7.68 -13.31 5.69
C ILE A 41 -9.12 -12.92 6.07
N LYS A 42 -9.34 -11.64 6.43
CA LYS A 42 -10.66 -11.12 6.81
C LYS A 42 -10.80 -9.64 6.44
N GLY A 43 -12.04 -9.19 6.22
CA GLY A 43 -12.40 -7.79 5.97
C GLY A 43 -12.05 -7.24 4.59
N ASN A 44 -11.49 -8.05 3.69
CA ASN A 44 -11.26 -7.65 2.30
C ASN A 44 -11.70 -8.76 1.34
N GLU A 45 -12.92 -8.63 0.81
CA GLU A 45 -13.49 -9.56 -0.19
C GLU A 45 -12.62 -9.71 -1.45
N TYR A 46 -11.82 -8.70 -1.78
CA TYR A 46 -10.95 -8.71 -2.96
C TYR A 46 -9.69 -9.57 -2.78
N CYS A 47 -9.43 -10.05 -1.56
CA CYS A 47 -8.41 -11.05 -1.28
C CYS A 47 -8.95 -12.49 -1.35
N ALA A 48 -10.21 -12.72 -1.74
CA ALA A 48 -10.83 -14.04 -1.77
C ALA A 48 -11.50 -14.35 -3.12
N ASN A 49 -11.88 -15.62 -3.29
CA ASN A 49 -12.71 -16.17 -4.36
C ASN A 49 -12.20 -15.78 -5.77
N GLU A 50 -13.12 -15.33 -6.63
CA GLU A 50 -12.85 -14.91 -8.01
C GLU A 50 -11.87 -13.75 -8.12
N TYR A 51 -11.83 -12.84 -7.13
CA TYR A 51 -10.87 -11.73 -7.11
C TYR A 51 -9.46 -12.23 -6.82
N LEU A 52 -9.30 -13.12 -5.83
CA LEU A 52 -8.03 -13.76 -5.55
C LEU A 52 -7.54 -14.57 -6.75
N LYS A 53 -8.43 -15.35 -7.38
CA LYS A 53 -8.09 -16.07 -8.62
C LYS A 53 -7.57 -15.13 -9.70
N ALA A 54 -8.21 -13.97 -9.90
CA ALA A 54 -7.76 -12.97 -10.85
C ALA A 54 -6.39 -12.37 -10.49
N ILE A 55 -6.13 -12.10 -9.20
CA ILE A 55 -4.82 -11.64 -8.70
C ILE A 55 -3.74 -12.69 -8.97
N VAL A 56 -4.00 -13.95 -8.57
CA VAL A 56 -3.05 -15.06 -8.75
C VAL A 56 -2.70 -15.24 -10.22
N GLN A 57 -3.71 -15.28 -11.09
CA GLN A 57 -3.50 -15.41 -12.54
C GLN A 57 -2.65 -14.26 -13.10
N GLN A 58 -2.94 -13.01 -12.72
CA GLN A 58 -2.20 -11.86 -13.21
C GLN A 58 -0.75 -11.83 -12.69
N ALA A 59 -0.54 -12.15 -11.41
CA ALA A 59 0.79 -12.21 -10.81
C ALA A 59 1.64 -13.32 -11.44
N VAL A 60 1.10 -14.54 -11.54
CA VAL A 60 1.80 -15.67 -12.17
C VAL A 60 2.11 -15.37 -13.64
N LYS A 61 1.16 -14.84 -14.41
CA LYS A 61 1.39 -14.44 -15.81
C LYS A 61 2.49 -13.39 -15.95
N THR A 62 2.67 -12.54 -14.95
CA THR A 62 3.73 -11.51 -14.97
C THR A 62 5.11 -12.14 -14.80
N HIS A 63 5.24 -13.18 -13.97
CA HIS A 63 6.51 -13.81 -13.62
C HIS A 63 6.79 -15.14 -14.33
N GLU A 64 5.81 -15.69 -15.06
CA GLU A 64 6.03 -16.91 -15.81
C GLU A 64 7.08 -16.69 -16.91
N THR A 65 8.02 -17.62 -16.96
CA THR A 65 9.12 -17.63 -17.91
C THR A 65 9.16 -18.97 -18.61
N ASP A 66 9.45 -18.97 -19.91
CA ASP A 66 9.67 -20.21 -20.65
C ASP A 66 10.79 -21.03 -20.02
N GLU A 67 10.75 -22.36 -20.20
CA GLU A 67 11.76 -23.28 -19.68
C GLU A 67 13.19 -22.94 -20.16
N SER A 68 13.29 -22.34 -21.34
CA SER A 68 14.54 -21.90 -21.97
C SER A 68 15.08 -20.56 -21.46
N TYR A 69 14.34 -19.84 -20.60
CA TYR A 69 14.77 -18.54 -20.11
C TYR A 69 15.89 -18.67 -19.07
N SER A 70 17.09 -18.21 -19.45
CA SER A 70 18.30 -18.25 -18.62
C SER A 70 18.58 -16.96 -17.84
N GLY A 71 17.72 -15.94 -17.96
CA GLY A 71 17.88 -14.66 -17.28
C GLY A 71 17.43 -14.70 -15.82
N VAL A 72 17.52 -13.55 -15.14
CA VAL A 72 16.98 -13.39 -13.78
C VAL A 72 15.46 -13.57 -13.83
N LYS A 73 14.96 -14.53 -13.04
CA LYS A 73 13.52 -14.81 -12.90
C LYS A 73 12.97 -14.00 -11.74
N GLY A 74 11.89 -13.28 -11.99
CA GLY A 74 11.07 -12.66 -10.95
C GLY A 74 10.33 -13.71 -10.14
N LYS A 75 9.58 -13.26 -9.14
CA LYS A 75 8.81 -14.14 -8.26
C LYS A 75 7.59 -13.41 -7.70
N ALA A 76 6.45 -14.10 -7.66
CA ALA A 76 5.28 -13.68 -6.89
C ALA A 76 5.20 -14.45 -5.58
N THR A 77 5.17 -13.77 -4.44
CA THR A 77 5.00 -14.37 -3.13
C THR A 77 3.67 -13.95 -2.54
N PHE A 78 2.76 -14.91 -2.37
CA PHE A 78 1.45 -14.69 -1.76
C PHE A 78 1.55 -14.88 -0.26
N LEU A 79 1.49 -13.77 0.49
CA LEU A 79 1.55 -13.77 1.95
C LEU A 79 0.14 -13.82 2.54
N ILE A 80 -0.20 -14.95 3.16
CA ILE A 80 -1.41 -15.10 3.97
C ILE A 80 -1.14 -14.43 5.31
N ALA A 81 -1.74 -13.25 5.53
CA ALA A 81 -1.55 -12.43 6.74
C ALA A 81 -2.46 -12.92 7.88
N ASP A 82 -2.29 -14.18 8.27
CA ASP A 82 -3.14 -14.87 9.23
C ASP A 82 -2.75 -14.60 10.68
N GLU A 83 -1.57 -15.06 11.14
CA GLU A 83 -1.21 -15.02 12.56
C GLU A 83 -1.32 -13.59 13.10
N ILE A 84 -0.85 -12.58 12.34
CA ILE A 84 -0.96 -11.14 12.68
C ILE A 84 -2.38 -10.66 12.97
N TYR A 85 -3.40 -11.35 12.46
CA TYR A 85 -4.80 -11.02 12.73
C TYR A 85 -5.18 -11.19 14.20
N TRP A 86 -4.35 -11.86 15.02
CA TRP A 86 -4.56 -12.01 16.47
C TRP A 86 -4.81 -10.67 17.18
N HIS A 87 -4.18 -9.58 16.72
CA HIS A 87 -4.40 -8.23 17.27
C HIS A 87 -5.88 -7.83 17.22
N ASN A 88 -6.62 -8.25 16.19
CA ASN A 88 -8.02 -7.91 15.98
C ASN A 88 -8.98 -8.82 16.75
N LEU A 89 -8.48 -9.93 17.29
CA LEU A 89 -9.25 -10.85 18.12
C LEU A 89 -9.23 -10.43 19.60
N LYS A 90 -8.37 -9.49 19.99
CA LYS A 90 -8.29 -8.97 21.37
C LYS A 90 -9.63 -8.45 21.85
N ASN A 91 -9.99 -8.70 23.08
CA ASN A 91 -11.10 -8.08 23.80
C ASN A 91 -10.57 -7.55 25.16
N PRO A 92 -11.32 -6.70 25.88
CA PRO A 92 -10.87 -6.15 27.16
C PRO A 92 -10.52 -7.22 28.20
N SER A 93 -11.13 -8.40 28.09
CA SER A 93 -10.95 -9.55 29.00
C SER A 93 -9.88 -10.54 28.52
N THR A 94 -9.15 -10.25 27.45
CA THR A 94 -8.21 -11.20 26.86
C THR A 94 -6.96 -11.29 27.72
N VAL A 95 -6.69 -12.48 28.24
CA VAL A 95 -5.49 -12.75 29.06
C VAL A 95 -4.44 -13.57 28.31
N ASN A 96 -4.81 -14.31 27.26
CA ASN A 96 -3.92 -15.26 26.58
C ASN A 96 -3.68 -14.94 25.10
N GLU A 97 -2.53 -14.34 24.79
CA GLU A 97 -2.10 -14.04 23.42
C GLU A 97 -1.93 -15.29 22.55
N ASN A 98 -1.40 -16.38 23.11
CA ASN A 98 -1.14 -17.62 22.35
C ASN A 98 -2.45 -18.25 21.86
N GLU A 99 -3.52 -18.15 22.66
CA GLU A 99 -4.85 -18.62 22.25
C GLU A 99 -5.38 -17.80 21.06
N LEU A 100 -5.19 -16.47 21.08
CA LEU A 100 -5.60 -15.60 19.96
C LEU A 100 -4.78 -15.87 18.70
N ARG A 101 -3.47 -16.09 18.82
CA ARG A 101 -2.62 -16.51 17.70
C ARG A 101 -3.08 -17.83 17.12
N GLY A 102 -3.40 -18.82 17.97
CA GLY A 102 -4.00 -20.09 17.55
C GLY A 102 -5.29 -19.92 16.76
N LYS A 103 -6.21 -19.08 17.24
CA LYS A 103 -7.46 -18.75 16.53
C LYS A 103 -7.19 -18.07 15.19
N ALA A 104 -6.26 -17.11 15.14
CA ALA A 104 -5.89 -16.41 13.91
C ALA A 104 -5.30 -17.37 12.86
N LEU A 105 -4.48 -18.34 13.28
CA LEU A 105 -3.95 -19.40 12.41
C LEU A 105 -5.05 -20.29 11.84
N GLN A 106 -6.02 -20.71 12.67
CA GLN A 106 -7.16 -21.50 12.21
C GLN A 106 -8.02 -20.74 11.17
N MET A 107 -8.18 -19.43 11.37
CA MET A 107 -8.83 -18.57 10.37
C MET A 107 -8.03 -18.51 9.06
N GLY A 108 -6.69 -18.46 9.14
CA GLY A 108 -5.81 -18.55 7.98
C GLY A 108 -5.93 -19.88 7.23
N GLU A 109 -6.04 -20.99 7.95
CA GLU A 109 -6.28 -22.32 7.36
C GLU A 109 -7.61 -22.37 6.61
N THR A 110 -8.67 -21.84 7.24
CA THR A 110 -10.01 -21.77 6.64
C THR A 110 -10.00 -20.90 5.38
N PHE A 111 -9.29 -19.76 5.44
CA PHE A 111 -9.09 -18.89 4.29
C PHE A 111 -8.37 -19.63 3.16
N PHE A 112 -7.28 -20.34 3.45
CA PHE A 112 -6.55 -21.10 2.44
C PHE A 112 -7.43 -22.18 1.78
N GLU A 113 -8.08 -23.04 2.56
CA GLU A 113 -8.89 -24.14 2.04
C GLU A 113 -10.04 -23.62 1.17
N SER A 114 -10.71 -22.54 1.60
CA SER A 114 -11.79 -21.90 0.84
C SER A 114 -11.31 -21.30 -0.48
N ASN A 115 -10.01 -21.02 -0.61
CA ASN A 115 -9.41 -20.31 -1.72
C ASN A 115 -8.37 -21.12 -2.50
N VAL A 116 -8.14 -22.39 -2.15
CA VAL A 116 -7.10 -23.23 -2.74
C VAL A 116 -7.21 -23.32 -4.26
N THR A 117 -8.45 -23.27 -4.77
CA THR A 117 -8.75 -23.26 -6.20
C THR A 117 -8.07 -22.12 -6.96
N ALA A 118 -7.85 -20.97 -6.33
CA ALA A 118 -7.17 -19.83 -6.93
C ALA A 118 -5.68 -20.13 -7.21
N PHE A 119 -5.01 -20.82 -6.28
CA PHE A 119 -3.60 -21.18 -6.37
C PHE A 119 -3.33 -22.38 -7.27
N LEU A 120 -4.29 -23.30 -7.39
CA LEU A 120 -4.22 -24.44 -8.30
C LEU A 120 -4.48 -24.06 -9.77
N ALA A 121 -5.27 -23.01 -10.01
CA ALA A 121 -5.62 -22.54 -11.35
C ALA A 121 -4.41 -22.32 -12.29
N PRO A 122 -3.33 -21.62 -11.91
CA PRO A 122 -2.15 -21.44 -12.78
C PRO A 122 -1.33 -22.73 -13.01
N LEU A 123 -1.58 -23.79 -12.25
CA LEU A 123 -0.90 -25.09 -12.36
C LEU A 123 -1.65 -26.08 -13.23
N ASP A 124 -2.85 -25.73 -13.70
CA ASP A 124 -3.80 -26.59 -14.42
C ASP A 124 -4.15 -27.86 -13.63
N ILE A 125 -4.30 -27.72 -12.31
CA ILE A 125 -4.67 -28.82 -11.41
C ILE A 125 -6.16 -28.72 -11.07
N ASP A 126 -6.87 -29.82 -11.25
CA ASP A 126 -8.27 -29.93 -10.83
C ASP A 126 -8.36 -29.87 -9.29
N PRO A 127 -9.13 -28.91 -8.72
CA PRO A 127 -9.19 -28.76 -7.27
C PRO A 127 -9.82 -29.94 -6.55
N VAL A 128 -10.79 -30.64 -7.16
CA VAL A 128 -11.44 -31.80 -6.55
C VAL A 128 -10.42 -32.93 -6.41
N VAL A 129 -9.63 -33.17 -7.46
CA VAL A 129 -8.56 -34.17 -7.43
C VAL A 129 -7.50 -33.82 -6.38
N PHE A 130 -7.07 -32.56 -6.31
CA PHE A 130 -6.05 -32.14 -5.35
C PHE A 130 -6.54 -32.31 -3.90
N ILE A 131 -7.75 -31.84 -3.59
CA ILE A 131 -8.35 -31.94 -2.25
C ILE A 131 -8.52 -33.40 -1.83
N GLN A 132 -8.95 -34.29 -2.74
CA GLN A 132 -9.10 -35.72 -2.44
C GLN A 132 -7.75 -36.41 -2.22
N THR A 133 -6.74 -36.07 -3.03
CA THR A 133 -5.40 -36.68 -2.97
C THR A 133 -4.64 -36.28 -1.71
N HIS A 134 -4.92 -35.09 -1.18
CA HIS A 134 -4.22 -34.51 -0.03
C HIS A 134 -5.16 -34.22 1.14
N ALA A 135 -6.23 -35.01 1.29
CA ALA A 135 -7.23 -34.81 2.34
C ALA A 135 -6.67 -35.04 3.76
N ASP A 136 -5.65 -35.89 3.90
CA ASP A 136 -4.94 -36.20 5.15
C ASP A 136 -3.85 -35.19 5.51
N LYS A 137 -3.56 -34.23 4.61
CA LYS A 137 -2.48 -33.26 4.76
C LYS A 137 -2.93 -32.00 5.48
N SER A 138 -2.04 -31.47 6.31
CA SER A 138 -2.18 -30.13 6.89
C SER A 138 -2.12 -29.04 5.81
N VAL A 139 -2.61 -27.85 6.14
CA VAL A 139 -2.54 -26.68 5.24
C VAL A 139 -1.09 -26.36 4.86
N ASP A 140 -0.16 -26.42 5.81
CA ASP A 140 1.24 -26.12 5.55
C ASP A 140 1.87 -27.16 4.59
N GLU A 141 1.54 -28.44 4.74
CA GLU A 141 1.96 -29.48 3.76
C GLU A 141 1.35 -29.23 2.38
N LYS A 142 0.06 -28.86 2.29
CA LYS A 142 -0.59 -28.52 1.02
C LYS A 142 0.08 -27.31 0.35
N ILE A 143 0.40 -26.27 1.11
CA ILE A 143 1.16 -25.10 0.63
C ILE A 143 2.53 -25.53 0.09
N GLN A 144 3.26 -26.37 0.82
CA GLN A 144 4.56 -26.88 0.37
C GLN A 144 4.45 -27.66 -0.95
N ILE A 145 3.43 -28.51 -1.08
CA ILE A 145 3.16 -29.25 -2.33
C ILE A 145 2.88 -28.27 -3.49
N ILE A 146 2.02 -27.27 -3.29
CA ILE A 146 1.71 -26.26 -4.32
C ILE A 146 2.97 -25.47 -4.71
N ASN A 147 3.79 -25.07 -3.74
CA ASN A 147 5.03 -24.34 -3.99
C ASN A 147 6.04 -25.18 -4.79
N GLN A 148 6.17 -26.47 -4.47
CA GLN A 148 7.02 -27.39 -5.24
C GLN A 148 6.52 -27.56 -6.67
N LEU A 149 5.21 -27.72 -6.86
CA LEU A 149 4.60 -27.82 -8.19
C LEU A 149 4.77 -26.53 -9.01
N ALA A 150 4.63 -25.35 -8.37
CA ALA A 150 4.84 -24.06 -9.00
C ALA A 150 6.29 -23.88 -9.48
N LEU A 151 7.26 -24.34 -8.68
CA LEU A 151 8.67 -24.35 -9.06
C LEU A 151 8.93 -25.30 -10.24
N GLN A 152 8.44 -26.54 -10.16
CA GLN A 152 8.63 -27.55 -11.21
C GLN A 152 8.01 -27.13 -12.56
N LYS A 153 6.87 -26.44 -12.53
CA LYS A 153 6.17 -25.93 -13.73
C LYS A 153 6.66 -24.55 -14.20
N GLY A 154 7.69 -23.98 -13.58
CA GLY A 154 8.23 -22.66 -13.95
C GLY A 154 7.25 -21.50 -13.78
N LYS A 155 6.23 -21.64 -12.92
CA LYS A 155 5.22 -20.61 -12.65
C LYS A 155 5.71 -19.52 -11.69
N ASN A 156 6.92 -19.70 -11.13
CA ASN A 156 7.66 -18.70 -10.36
C ASN A 156 6.85 -17.98 -9.28
N PHE A 157 6.03 -18.73 -8.53
CA PHE A 157 5.32 -18.20 -7.37
C PHE A 157 5.47 -19.10 -6.15
N GLU A 158 5.21 -18.52 -4.98
CA GLU A 158 5.07 -19.27 -3.73
C GLU A 158 3.95 -18.69 -2.88
N ILE A 159 3.44 -19.51 -1.97
CA ILE A 159 2.52 -19.12 -0.90
C ILE A 159 3.29 -19.25 0.41
N ILE A 160 3.14 -18.26 1.27
CA ILE A 160 3.77 -18.24 2.59
C ILE A 160 2.79 -17.72 3.63
N ARG A 161 2.88 -18.24 4.86
CA ARG A 161 2.07 -17.78 5.99
C ARG A 161 2.83 -16.74 6.82
N TRP A 162 2.12 -16.01 7.67
CA TRP A 162 2.72 -14.89 8.41
C TRP A 162 3.93 -15.32 9.25
N ARG A 163 3.84 -16.48 9.93
CA ARG A 163 4.93 -17.01 10.75
C ARG A 163 6.21 -17.22 9.96
N ASP A 164 6.14 -17.98 8.88
CA ASP A 164 7.30 -18.29 8.04
C ASP A 164 7.89 -17.00 7.44
N TRP A 165 7.04 -16.01 7.14
CA TRP A 165 7.47 -14.72 6.61
C TRP A 165 8.33 -13.91 7.61
N ILE A 166 7.91 -13.82 8.86
CA ILE A 166 8.66 -13.12 9.91
C ILE A 166 9.92 -13.89 10.35
N GLU A 167 9.97 -15.20 10.12
CA GLU A 167 11.17 -16.01 10.39
C GLU A 167 12.29 -15.78 9.38
N GLN A 168 11.98 -15.32 8.16
CA GLN A 168 12.99 -15.07 7.12
C GLN A 168 14.03 -14.05 7.59
N ASN A 169 15.30 -14.31 7.26
CA ASN A 169 16.44 -13.47 7.65
C ASN A 169 16.50 -13.13 9.16
N ASN A 170 15.93 -14.00 10.01
CA ASN A 170 15.81 -13.80 11.45
C ASN A 170 15.09 -12.48 11.81
N PHE A 171 14.11 -12.04 11.01
CA PHE A 171 13.47 -10.75 11.26
C PHE A 171 12.70 -10.70 12.58
N HIS A 172 12.15 -11.83 13.03
CA HIS A 172 11.52 -11.98 14.34
C HIS A 172 12.41 -11.55 15.51
N THR A 173 13.75 -11.65 15.40
CA THR A 173 14.66 -11.18 16.47
C THR A 173 14.90 -9.67 16.43
N LYS A 174 14.79 -9.06 15.24
CA LYS A 174 14.95 -7.61 15.04
C LYS A 174 13.69 -6.84 15.41
N LEU A 175 12.52 -7.45 15.22
CA LEU A 175 11.23 -6.80 15.40
C LEU A 175 11.08 -6.17 16.81
N PRO A 176 11.42 -6.85 17.94
CA PRO A 176 11.36 -6.23 19.27
C PRO A 176 12.26 -5.00 19.44
N GLU A 177 13.37 -4.90 18.71
CA GLU A 177 14.25 -3.72 18.76
C GLU A 177 13.69 -2.55 17.93
N ILE A 178 12.98 -2.83 16.85
CA ILE A 178 12.37 -1.83 15.96
C ILE A 178 11.08 -1.25 16.56
N MET A 179 10.29 -2.08 17.24
CA MET A 179 8.97 -1.69 17.76
C MET A 179 8.98 -0.43 18.64
N PRO A 180 9.93 -0.22 19.58
CA PRO A 180 10.03 1.01 20.36
C PRO A 180 10.15 2.29 19.51
N LEU A 181 10.71 2.22 18.30
CA LEU A 181 10.88 3.39 17.41
C LEU A 181 9.54 3.98 16.95
N TYR A 182 8.48 3.17 16.86
CA TYR A 182 7.14 3.66 16.55
C TYR A 182 6.53 4.53 17.67
N ASN A 183 7.16 4.55 18.84
CA ASN A 183 6.78 5.43 19.95
C ASN A 183 7.75 6.60 20.15
N SER A 184 9.04 6.42 19.83
CA SER A 184 10.07 7.45 20.06
C SER A 184 10.36 8.34 18.85
N VAL A 185 10.13 7.87 17.63
CA VAL A 185 10.35 8.62 16.39
C VAL A 185 9.06 9.31 15.98
N GLU A 186 9.05 10.64 15.99
CA GLU A 186 7.85 11.45 15.78
C GLU A 186 7.13 11.15 14.45
N GLY A 187 7.88 11.01 13.35
CA GLY A 187 7.31 10.70 12.04
C GLY A 187 6.62 9.33 11.97
N LEU A 188 7.22 8.29 12.56
CA LEU A 188 6.62 6.95 12.65
C LEU A 188 5.39 6.97 13.55
N LYS A 189 5.52 7.58 14.73
CA LYS A 189 4.46 7.69 15.73
C LYS A 189 3.24 8.42 15.17
N PHE A 190 3.44 9.57 14.53
CA PHE A 190 2.38 10.38 13.96
C PHE A 190 1.58 9.60 12.90
N ALA A 191 2.28 8.89 12.01
CA ALA A 191 1.62 8.11 10.95
C ALA A 191 0.75 6.97 11.53
N ILE A 192 1.24 6.28 12.57
CA ILE A 192 0.46 5.28 13.32
C ILE A 192 -0.74 5.92 13.99
N ASP A 193 -0.53 6.94 14.82
CA ASP A 193 -1.59 7.60 15.60
C ASP A 193 -2.73 8.07 14.71
N GLN A 194 -2.41 8.74 13.61
CA GLN A 194 -3.40 9.23 12.65
C GLN A 194 -4.23 8.08 12.06
N SER A 195 -3.58 6.99 11.67
CA SER A 195 -4.24 5.84 11.05
C SER A 195 -5.09 5.06 12.04
N VAL A 196 -4.61 4.91 13.27
CA VAL A 196 -5.30 4.29 14.40
C VAL A 196 -6.57 5.07 14.76
N THR A 197 -6.49 6.40 14.86
CA THR A 197 -7.65 7.25 15.15
C THR A 197 -8.68 7.18 14.04
N GLU A 198 -8.28 7.32 12.77
CA GLU A 198 -9.22 7.24 11.65
C GLU A 198 -9.84 5.84 11.53
N PHE A 199 -9.07 4.81 11.88
CA PHE A 199 -9.57 3.45 11.93
C PHE A 199 -10.64 3.27 13.01
N ALA A 200 -10.31 3.63 14.25
CA ALA A 200 -11.22 3.48 15.38
C ALA A 200 -12.49 4.30 15.21
N ARG A 201 -12.38 5.52 14.66
CA ARG A 201 -13.53 6.38 14.33
C ARG A 201 -14.52 5.71 13.38
N ARG A 202 -14.03 4.96 12.38
CA ARG A 202 -14.90 4.25 11.42
C ARG A 202 -15.67 3.08 12.05
N HIS A 203 -15.16 2.51 13.13
CA HIS A 203 -15.75 1.35 13.82
C HIS A 203 -16.36 1.74 15.17
N ALA A 204 -16.43 3.03 15.49
CA ALA A 204 -16.96 3.54 16.76
C ALA A 204 -18.44 3.23 16.96
N ASN A 205 -19.17 2.96 15.87
CA ASN A 205 -20.58 2.60 15.88
C ASN A 205 -20.80 1.08 15.69
N ASP A 206 -19.73 0.29 15.60
CA ASP A 206 -19.86 -1.15 15.45
C ASP A 206 -20.28 -1.74 16.80
N GLU A 207 -21.28 -2.64 16.77
CA GLU A 207 -21.75 -3.34 17.98
C GLU A 207 -20.65 -4.18 18.65
N GLU A 208 -19.56 -4.44 17.93
CA GLU A 208 -18.49 -5.38 18.28
C GLU A 208 -17.38 -4.77 19.17
N GLY A 209 -17.40 -3.47 19.49
CA GLY A 209 -16.35 -2.91 20.36
C GLY A 209 -16.43 -1.43 20.72
N SER A 210 -15.86 -1.08 21.87
CA SER A 210 -15.65 0.32 22.26
C SER A 210 -14.56 1.00 21.42
N LEU A 211 -14.56 2.34 21.39
CA LEU A 211 -13.53 3.12 20.72
C LEU A 211 -12.11 2.73 21.19
N ASP A 212 -11.93 2.58 22.51
CA ASP A 212 -10.64 2.20 23.12
C ASP A 212 -10.17 0.81 22.66
N LEU A 213 -11.12 -0.13 22.50
CA LEU A 213 -10.80 -1.45 21.97
C LEU A 213 -10.28 -1.35 20.54
N TRP A 214 -10.94 -0.57 19.69
CA TRP A 214 -10.51 -0.39 18.30
C TRP A 214 -9.18 0.37 18.17
N LEU A 215 -8.93 1.35 19.04
CA LEU A 215 -7.63 2.02 19.14
C LEU A 215 -6.53 1.02 19.49
N ALA A 216 -6.74 0.18 20.50
CA ALA A 216 -5.76 -0.81 20.95
C ALA A 216 -5.49 -1.90 19.91
N ARG A 217 -6.55 -2.44 19.28
CA ARG A 217 -6.44 -3.46 18.21
C ARG A 217 -5.63 -2.92 17.03
N SER A 218 -6.05 -1.77 16.50
CA SER A 218 -5.43 -1.20 15.29
C SER A 218 -4.00 -0.73 15.52
N ARG A 219 -3.68 -0.18 16.70
CA ARG A 219 -2.30 0.20 17.03
C ARG A 219 -1.37 -0.99 16.99
N GLY A 220 -1.68 -2.03 17.77
CA GLY A 220 -0.83 -3.22 17.83
C GLY A 220 -0.65 -3.88 16.46
N TYR A 221 -1.74 -3.95 15.68
CA TYR A 221 -1.71 -4.49 14.32
C TYR A 221 -0.78 -3.68 13.40
N LEU A 222 -0.96 -2.35 13.34
CA LEU A 222 -0.19 -1.49 12.44
C LEU A 222 1.28 -1.36 12.84
N GLU A 223 1.59 -1.34 14.13
CA GLU A 223 2.98 -1.29 14.61
C GLU A 223 3.74 -2.59 14.26
N HIS A 224 3.09 -3.76 14.34
CA HIS A 224 3.70 -5.02 13.91
C HIS A 224 3.74 -5.19 12.38
N GLU A 225 2.65 -4.85 11.69
CA GLU A 225 2.52 -5.09 10.26
C GLU A 225 3.44 -4.17 9.44
N SER A 226 3.56 -2.89 9.81
CA SER A 226 4.33 -1.92 9.03
C SER A 226 5.79 -2.31 8.78
N PRO A 227 6.61 -2.64 9.80
CA PRO A 227 7.99 -3.08 9.59
C PRO A 227 8.06 -4.47 8.97
N SER A 228 7.11 -5.36 9.30
CA SER A 228 7.04 -6.72 8.75
C SER A 228 6.69 -6.74 7.27
N ILE A 229 6.01 -5.73 6.75
CA ILE A 229 5.73 -5.61 5.31
C ILE A 229 6.81 -4.77 4.61
N MET A 230 7.11 -3.58 5.10
CA MET A 230 7.95 -2.64 4.34
C MET A 230 9.44 -2.91 4.51
N LEU A 231 9.92 -2.96 5.76
CA LEU A 231 11.35 -3.16 6.02
C LEU A 231 11.78 -4.59 5.71
N GLN A 232 11.01 -5.59 6.14
CA GLN A 232 11.34 -6.99 5.87
C GLN A 232 11.35 -7.30 4.37
N ALA A 233 10.31 -6.89 3.62
CA ALA A 233 10.28 -7.13 2.18
C ALA A 233 11.42 -6.40 1.45
N ALA A 234 11.78 -5.18 1.87
CA ALA A 234 12.94 -4.50 1.32
C ALA A 234 14.25 -5.25 1.61
N SER A 235 14.42 -5.78 2.82
CA SER A 235 15.60 -6.58 3.19
C SER A 235 15.73 -7.88 2.38
N LEU A 236 14.61 -8.41 1.89
CA LEU A 236 14.53 -9.59 1.02
C LEU A 236 14.61 -9.25 -0.48
N GLY A 237 14.74 -7.96 -0.80
CA GLY A 237 14.87 -7.43 -2.16
C GLY A 237 13.57 -7.39 -2.96
N TYR A 238 12.41 -7.31 -2.30
CA TYR A 238 11.13 -7.15 -2.99
C TYR A 238 11.01 -5.75 -3.61
N ASN A 239 10.60 -5.71 -4.87
CA ASN A 239 10.42 -4.48 -5.63
C ASN A 239 9.03 -3.89 -5.45
N PHE A 240 8.02 -4.76 -5.32
CA PHE A 240 6.63 -4.35 -5.20
C PHE A 240 5.91 -5.03 -4.05
N VAL A 241 5.00 -4.29 -3.44
CA VAL A 241 3.95 -4.80 -2.56
C VAL A 241 2.62 -4.58 -3.28
N ILE A 242 1.87 -5.65 -3.51
CA ILE A 242 0.62 -5.65 -4.28
C ILE A 242 -0.54 -5.91 -3.34
N TYR A 243 -1.52 -5.03 -3.34
CA TYR A 243 -2.69 -5.16 -2.47
C TYR A 243 -3.95 -4.52 -3.08
N PRO A 244 -5.14 -5.13 -2.93
CA PRO A 244 -6.41 -4.50 -3.28
C PRO A 244 -6.82 -3.43 -2.25
N GLY A 245 -6.04 -2.35 -2.19
CA GLY A 245 -6.25 -1.20 -1.31
C GLY A 245 -5.14 -0.17 -1.51
N SER A 246 -5.37 1.05 -1.03
CA SER A 246 -4.34 2.08 -1.05
C SER A 246 -3.32 1.86 0.06
N VAL A 247 -2.07 2.24 -0.20
CA VAL A 247 -1.01 2.22 0.80
C VAL A 247 -1.42 3.05 2.02
N LEU A 248 -1.16 2.52 3.21
CA LEU A 248 -1.45 3.20 4.46
C LEU A 248 -0.29 4.16 4.83
N PRO A 249 -0.55 5.30 5.48
CA PRO A 249 0.50 6.23 5.92
C PRO A 249 1.62 5.57 6.75
N PRO A 250 1.37 4.64 7.69
CA PRO A 250 2.42 3.96 8.45
C PRO A 250 3.40 3.19 7.58
N PHE A 251 2.93 2.62 6.47
CA PHE A 251 3.78 1.90 5.54
C PHE A 251 4.72 2.85 4.79
N LEU A 252 4.21 4.01 4.36
CA LEU A 252 5.04 5.05 3.74
C LEU A 252 6.09 5.57 4.72
N ALA A 253 5.68 5.91 5.94
CA ALA A 253 6.60 6.39 6.98
C ALA A 253 7.67 5.34 7.33
N THR A 254 7.29 4.06 7.38
CA THR A 254 8.23 2.95 7.60
C THR A 254 9.24 2.83 6.48
N LYS A 255 8.77 2.91 5.21
CA LYS A 255 9.66 2.90 4.04
C LYS A 255 10.64 4.06 4.07
N GLU A 256 10.14 5.28 4.30
CA GLU A 256 10.94 6.50 4.32
C GLU A 256 11.99 6.52 5.45
N TYR A 257 11.64 5.98 6.62
CA TYR A 257 12.55 5.95 7.76
C TYR A 257 13.62 4.85 7.64
N PHE A 258 13.21 3.62 7.26
CA PHE A 258 14.10 2.46 7.34
C PHE A 258 14.83 2.12 6.05
N ILE A 259 14.45 2.65 4.88
CA ILE A 259 15.06 2.25 3.60
C ILE A 259 15.73 3.46 2.97
N VAL A 260 17.04 3.54 3.11
CA VAL A 260 17.84 4.74 2.84
C VAL A 260 18.94 4.47 1.81
N ASP A 261 19.42 5.54 1.17
CA ASP A 261 20.53 5.44 0.22
C ASP A 261 21.84 5.06 0.94
N ASN A 262 22.72 4.33 0.24
CA ASN A 262 24.08 4.10 0.69
C ASN A 262 24.84 5.42 0.90
N HIS A 263 25.60 5.52 1.99
CA HIS A 263 26.55 6.61 2.17
C HIS A 263 27.75 6.40 1.23
N VAL A 264 27.78 7.16 0.14
CA VAL A 264 28.88 7.09 -0.84
C VAL A 264 29.89 8.21 -0.52
N PRO A 265 31.18 7.88 -0.29
CA PRO A 265 32.21 8.90 -0.18
C PRO A 265 32.19 9.80 -1.41
N ARG A 266 32.14 11.12 -1.22
CA ARG A 266 32.11 12.08 -2.33
C ARG A 266 33.09 13.21 -2.14
N ILE A 267 33.59 13.75 -3.24
CA ILE A 267 34.40 14.97 -3.22
C ILE A 267 33.47 16.16 -3.44
N GLU A 268 33.38 17.03 -2.44
CA GLU A 268 32.61 18.27 -2.55
C GLU A 268 33.54 19.45 -2.28
N LYS A 269 33.65 20.36 -3.26
CA LYS A 269 34.54 21.55 -3.19
C LYS A 269 35.99 21.18 -2.83
N GLY A 270 36.50 20.10 -3.41
CA GLY A 270 37.88 19.62 -3.19
C GLY A 270 38.12 18.91 -1.85
N LYS A 271 37.08 18.71 -1.02
CA LYS A 271 37.17 17.96 0.24
C LYS A 271 36.54 16.58 0.06
N SER A 272 37.26 15.55 0.51
CA SER A 272 36.68 14.20 0.65
C SER A 272 35.70 14.22 1.82
N ILE A 273 34.42 14.08 1.54
CA ILE A 273 33.37 13.89 2.53
C ILE A 273 33.17 12.39 2.72
N LEU A 274 33.47 11.91 3.91
CA LEU A 274 33.00 10.64 4.42
C LEU A 274 31.81 10.95 5.32
N GLU A 275 30.59 10.70 4.85
CA GLU A 275 29.40 10.91 5.68
C GLU A 275 29.34 9.83 6.76
N GLU A 276 29.45 10.23 8.03
CA GLU A 276 29.09 9.34 9.13
C GLU A 276 27.58 9.07 9.05
N CYS A 277 27.21 7.79 9.13
CA CYS A 277 25.81 7.39 9.09
C CYS A 277 25.09 7.90 10.34
N THR A 278 24.22 8.90 10.18
CA THR A 278 23.36 9.41 11.26
C THR A 278 22.02 8.68 11.33
N HIS A 279 21.78 7.71 10.43
CA HIS A 279 20.57 6.91 10.42
C HIS A 279 20.56 5.92 11.58
N ASP A 280 19.37 5.47 11.95
CA ASP A 280 19.21 4.42 12.95
C ASP A 280 19.94 3.14 12.53
N LYS A 281 20.48 2.39 13.49
CA LYS A 281 21.20 1.12 13.23
C LYS A 281 20.34 0.06 12.52
N HIS A 282 19.02 0.21 12.58
CA HIS A 282 18.07 -0.68 11.92
C HIS A 282 17.74 -0.27 10.47
N CYS A 283 18.23 0.88 10.00
CA CYS A 283 18.06 1.30 8.62
C CYS A 283 18.79 0.35 7.66
N LEU A 284 18.13 0.08 6.54
CA LEU A 284 18.62 -0.69 5.41
C LEU A 284 19.18 0.27 4.37
N HIS A 285 20.50 0.32 4.27
CA HIS A 285 21.21 1.07 3.23
C HIS A 285 21.29 0.28 1.93
N VAL A 286 20.82 0.86 0.84
CA VAL A 286 20.81 0.25 -0.49
C VAL A 286 21.13 1.26 -1.59
N ASP A 287 21.58 0.79 -2.75
CA ASP A 287 21.94 1.67 -3.87
C ASP A 287 20.74 2.39 -4.50
N LYS A 288 19.56 1.76 -4.47
CA LYS A 288 18.34 2.27 -5.11
C LYS A 288 17.10 2.02 -4.26
N PRO A 289 16.90 2.77 -3.15
CA PRO A 289 15.71 2.66 -2.29
C PRO A 289 14.40 2.78 -3.08
N ALA A 290 14.37 3.64 -4.10
CA ALA A 290 13.22 3.85 -4.98
C ALA A 290 12.82 2.60 -5.80
N SER A 291 13.69 1.58 -5.87
CA SER A 291 13.42 0.31 -6.55
C SER A 291 12.92 -0.79 -5.60
N LEU A 292 12.72 -0.50 -4.31
CA LEU A 292 12.22 -1.46 -3.33
C LEU A 292 10.83 -1.08 -2.84
N VAL A 293 10.04 -2.11 -2.52
CA VAL A 293 8.73 -2.04 -1.85
C VAL A 293 7.82 -0.90 -2.35
N ASN A 294 7.65 -0.83 -3.67
CA ASN A 294 6.72 0.11 -4.28
C ASN A 294 5.30 -0.46 -4.25
N TRP A 295 4.32 0.37 -3.93
CA TRP A 295 2.95 -0.10 -3.79
C TRP A 295 2.22 -0.17 -5.13
N LEU A 296 1.64 -1.33 -5.45
CA LEU A 296 0.74 -1.50 -6.58
C LEU A 296 -0.67 -1.79 -6.08
N GLU A 297 -1.62 -0.94 -6.48
CA GLU A 297 -3.03 -1.15 -6.20
C GLU A 297 -3.62 -2.12 -7.23
N VAL A 298 -4.42 -3.07 -6.75
CA VAL A 298 -5.17 -3.96 -7.64
C VAL A 298 -6.45 -3.27 -8.10
N ASN A 299 -6.68 -3.27 -9.41
CA ASN A 299 -7.96 -2.92 -10.03
C ASN A 299 -8.54 -4.15 -10.72
N PHE A 300 -9.87 -4.19 -10.82
CA PHE A 300 -10.58 -5.34 -11.38
C PHE A 300 -11.48 -4.93 -12.55
N GLU A 301 -11.62 -5.84 -13.51
CA GLU A 301 -12.58 -5.70 -14.60
C GLU A 301 -13.43 -6.97 -14.70
N ARG A 302 -14.76 -6.79 -14.65
CA ARG A 302 -15.76 -7.83 -14.90
C ARG A 302 -16.22 -7.81 -16.34
N ARG A 303 -16.20 -8.97 -16.98
CA ARG A 303 -16.69 -9.17 -18.34
C ARG A 303 -17.74 -10.27 -18.37
N ASP A 304 -18.79 -10.05 -19.15
CA ASP A 304 -19.76 -11.11 -19.48
C ASP A 304 -19.06 -12.17 -20.35
N GLU A 305 -19.64 -13.38 -20.42
CA GLU A 305 -19.23 -14.35 -21.43
C GLU A 305 -19.21 -13.66 -22.79
N LEU A 306 -18.04 -13.69 -23.44
CA LEU A 306 -17.93 -13.22 -24.81
C LEU A 306 -18.91 -14.07 -25.60
N VAL A 307 -20.11 -13.53 -25.89
CA VAL A 307 -20.82 -13.92 -27.10
C VAL A 307 -19.74 -13.79 -28.17
N PRO A 308 -19.32 -14.89 -28.82
CA PRO A 308 -18.28 -14.83 -29.83
C PRO A 308 -18.68 -13.69 -30.73
N ARG A 309 -17.80 -12.69 -30.90
CA ARG A 309 -18.02 -11.65 -31.90
C ARG A 309 -18.06 -12.40 -33.22
N SER A 310 -19.25 -12.87 -33.60
CA SER A 310 -19.54 -13.35 -34.93
C SER A 310 -19.00 -12.26 -35.82
N ARG A 311 -18.02 -12.65 -36.65
CA ARG A 311 -17.45 -11.78 -37.66
C ARG A 311 -18.62 -11.06 -38.30
N ARG A 312 -18.76 -9.76 -38.06
CA ARG A 312 -19.63 -8.92 -38.86
C ARG A 312 -19.05 -9.00 -40.27
N ILE A 313 -19.55 -9.95 -41.04
CA ILE A 313 -19.54 -9.87 -42.48
C ILE A 313 -20.34 -8.60 -42.75
N SER A 314 -19.64 -7.54 -43.14
CA SER A 314 -20.24 -6.30 -43.60
C SER A 314 -21.27 -6.64 -44.68
N PRO A 315 -22.57 -6.31 -44.51
CA PRO A 315 -23.46 -6.32 -45.63
C PRO A 315 -23.15 -5.08 -46.45
N GLU A 316 -22.37 -5.27 -47.51
CA GLU A 316 -22.40 -4.37 -48.65
C GLU A 316 -23.85 -4.26 -49.14
N GLY A 317 -24.32 -3.02 -49.26
CA GLY A 317 -25.41 -2.65 -50.14
C GLY A 317 -26.82 -3.01 -49.68
N ARG A 318 -27.55 -2.01 -49.17
CA ARG A 318 -28.81 -1.55 -49.81
C ARG A 318 -29.38 -0.29 -49.17
N ASN A 319 -29.40 0.74 -50.01
CA ASN A 319 -30.48 1.68 -50.27
C ASN A 319 -31.23 2.39 -49.13
N LYS A 320 -31.06 3.72 -49.18
CA LYS A 320 -31.98 4.79 -48.77
C LYS A 320 -33.45 4.41 -49.01
N PHE A 321 -34.27 4.47 -47.97
CA PHE A 321 -35.67 4.92 -48.06
C PHE A 321 -36.06 5.70 -46.79
N LYS A 322 -36.88 6.72 -47.02
CA LYS A 322 -37.33 7.77 -46.10
C LYS A 322 -38.71 7.41 -45.48
N LYS A 323 -38.90 7.86 -44.23
CA LYS A 323 -40.11 8.51 -43.63
C LYS A 323 -41.27 7.65 -43.09
N GLY A 324 -41.74 8.04 -41.88
CA GLY A 324 -43.02 7.68 -41.23
C GLY A 324 -43.01 6.27 -40.61
N ASP A 325 -43.55 5.99 -39.42
CA ASP A 325 -44.62 6.65 -38.67
C ASP A 325 -44.52 6.46 -37.15
N LYS A 326 -45.35 7.22 -36.42
CA LYS A 326 -45.60 7.18 -34.98
C LYS A 326 -46.47 5.99 -34.57
N GLU A 327 -46.09 5.30 -33.48
CA GLU A 327 -46.98 4.60 -32.52
C GLU A 327 -46.13 4.29 -31.29
N SER A 328 -46.30 4.91 -30.11
CA SER A 328 -47.40 4.78 -29.14
C SER A 328 -47.66 3.34 -28.72
N THR A 329 -47.04 2.87 -27.63
CA THR A 329 -47.77 2.35 -26.44
C THR A 329 -46.87 1.94 -25.27
N LEU A 330 -47.45 2.14 -24.07
CA LEU A 330 -47.30 1.34 -22.84
C LEU A 330 -46.08 1.59 -21.93
N THR A 331 -46.25 2.63 -21.11
CA THR A 331 -45.77 2.72 -19.73
C THR A 331 -46.28 1.53 -18.90
N LEU A 332 -45.37 0.64 -18.49
CA LEU A 332 -45.58 -0.28 -17.38
C LEU A 332 -44.77 0.16 -16.16
N GLY A 333 -45.41 0.01 -15.00
CA GLY A 333 -45.05 0.60 -13.72
C GLY A 333 -43.65 0.29 -13.23
N ARG A 334 -43.07 1.29 -12.58
CA ARG A 334 -41.80 1.26 -11.87
C ARG A 334 -42.05 0.69 -10.46
N PRO A 335 -41.54 -0.49 -10.08
CA PRO A 335 -41.54 -0.87 -8.68
C PRO A 335 -40.46 -0.06 -7.96
N SER A 336 -40.88 0.70 -6.95
CA SER A 336 -39.97 1.30 -5.97
C SER A 336 -39.48 0.21 -5.02
N MET A 337 -38.18 -0.04 -5.01
CA MET A 337 -37.49 -0.89 -4.02
C MET A 337 -36.11 -0.27 -3.71
N PRO A 338 -35.51 -0.62 -2.56
CA PRO A 338 -34.98 0.36 -1.61
C PRO A 338 -33.62 0.93 -2.01
N ARG A 339 -33.37 2.15 -1.51
CA ARG A 339 -32.03 2.73 -1.39
C ARG A 339 -31.16 1.76 -0.58
N ILE A 340 -30.27 1.05 -1.25
CA ILE A 340 -29.14 0.38 -0.60
C ILE A 340 -28.10 1.46 -0.33
N SER A 341 -27.85 1.68 0.95
CA SER A 341 -26.82 2.56 1.49
C SER A 341 -25.46 2.17 0.91
N ARG A 342 -24.66 3.16 0.52
CA ARG A 342 -23.24 2.98 0.19
C ARG A 342 -22.47 2.77 1.49
N GLU A 343 -22.22 1.51 1.85
CA GLU A 343 -21.24 1.16 2.88
C GLU A 343 -19.90 0.91 2.20
N GLY A 344 -18.89 1.69 2.59
CA GLY A 344 -17.50 1.46 2.21
C GLY A 344 -16.98 0.25 2.99
N ILE A 345 -16.33 -0.68 2.30
CA ILE A 345 -15.80 -1.92 2.86
C ILE A 345 -14.87 -1.60 4.04
N THR A 346 -15.27 -2.04 5.23
CA THR A 346 -14.54 -2.01 6.49
C THR A 346 -13.69 -3.28 6.60
N PHE A 347 -12.45 -3.09 7.04
CA PHE A 347 -11.42 -4.14 7.10
C PHE A 347 -11.66 -5.11 8.28
N PHE A 348 -12.73 -4.92 9.08
CA PHE A 348 -12.90 -5.63 10.36
C PHE A 348 -14.33 -5.99 10.77
N SER A 349 -15.35 -5.92 9.90
CA SER A 349 -16.71 -6.33 10.29
C SER A 349 -16.95 -7.83 10.16
N ASN A 350 -17.48 -8.46 11.22
CA ASN A 350 -17.83 -9.88 11.26
C ASN A 350 -19.34 -10.05 10.95
N SER A 351 -19.71 -10.50 9.74
CA SER A 351 -21.10 -10.85 9.42
C SER A 351 -21.36 -12.32 9.75
N GLN A 352 -22.28 -12.60 10.68
CA GLN A 352 -22.63 -13.97 11.09
C GLN A 352 -23.42 -14.73 10.02
N GLU A 353 -22.99 -15.96 9.72
CA GLU A 353 -23.85 -17.04 9.23
C GLU A 353 -24.55 -17.72 10.41
N THR A 354 -25.87 -17.90 10.29
CA THR A 354 -26.73 -18.56 11.28
C THR A 354 -26.71 -20.09 11.16
N ALA A 355 -26.61 -20.79 12.29
CA ALA A 355 -27.01 -22.20 12.46
C ALA A 355 -27.44 -22.49 13.92
N PRO A 356 -28.23 -23.56 14.19
CA PRO A 356 -29.43 -23.48 15.03
C PRO A 356 -29.30 -23.96 16.49
N ALA A 357 -30.39 -23.73 17.22
CA ALA A 357 -30.63 -23.86 18.65
C ALA A 357 -30.46 -25.25 19.28
N ALA A 358 -30.08 -25.28 20.56
CA ALA A 358 -30.66 -26.19 21.56
C ALA A 358 -30.48 -25.65 23.00
N SER A 359 -31.58 -25.76 23.74
CA SER A 359 -31.82 -25.45 25.15
C SER A 359 -31.14 -26.42 26.12
N SER A 360 -30.75 -25.94 27.32
CA SER A 360 -31.17 -26.54 28.60
C SER A 360 -30.69 -25.75 29.81
N ASP A 361 -31.60 -25.73 30.79
CA ASP A 361 -31.63 -25.10 32.09
C ASP A 361 -30.60 -25.56 33.16
N LEU A 362 -30.58 -24.77 34.25
CA LEU A 362 -30.36 -25.08 35.67
C LEU A 362 -28.99 -24.85 36.34
N GLN A 363 -28.99 -23.77 37.13
CA GLN A 363 -28.77 -23.69 38.60
C GLN A 363 -27.36 -23.52 39.22
N GLN A 364 -27.31 -22.44 40.00
CA GLN A 364 -26.78 -22.28 41.37
C GLN A 364 -25.26 -22.23 41.65
N GLY A 365 -24.85 -21.02 42.09
CA GLY A 365 -24.30 -20.83 43.45
C GLY A 365 -22.78 -20.83 43.60
N ASN A 366 -22.17 -19.67 43.81
CA ASN A 366 -21.78 -19.23 45.17
C ASN A 366 -20.92 -17.95 45.16
N ASN A 367 -21.16 -17.18 46.22
CA ASN A 367 -20.48 -15.96 46.62
C ASN A 367 -18.96 -16.15 46.82
N SER A 368 -18.18 -15.13 46.48
CA SER A 368 -17.02 -14.71 47.28
C SER A 368 -16.69 -13.24 47.01
N THR A 369 -16.84 -12.45 48.06
CA THR A 369 -16.51 -11.05 48.27
C THR A 369 -15.00 -10.86 48.48
N SER A 370 -14.39 -9.86 47.85
CA SER A 370 -13.50 -8.85 48.47
C SER A 370 -12.64 -8.14 47.43
N GLY A 371 -12.43 -6.84 47.64
CA GLY A 371 -11.29 -6.12 47.08
C GLY A 371 -11.63 -4.84 46.31
N VAL A 372 -12.34 -3.92 46.96
CA VAL A 372 -12.45 -2.52 46.49
C VAL A 372 -11.09 -1.84 46.70
N SER A 373 -10.52 -1.29 45.63
CA SER A 373 -9.47 -0.26 45.73
C SER A 373 -9.87 0.90 44.85
N GLU A 374 -10.26 1.95 45.55
CA GLU A 374 -10.60 3.29 45.12
C GLU A 374 -9.34 3.99 44.61
N LEU A 375 -9.33 4.42 43.35
CA LEU A 375 -8.28 5.28 42.79
C LEU A 375 -8.90 6.65 42.49
N THR A 376 -8.38 7.66 43.18
CA THR A 376 -8.81 9.05 43.17
C THR A 376 -8.37 9.81 41.92
N ALA A 377 -9.18 10.81 41.57
CA ALA A 377 -9.16 11.56 40.32
C ALA A 377 -8.32 12.86 40.39
N GLU A 378 -7.05 12.78 40.80
CA GLU A 378 -6.18 13.98 40.92
C GLU A 378 -4.94 13.97 40.00
N GLY A 379 -4.87 13.05 39.03
CA GLY A 379 -3.70 12.91 38.14
C GLY A 379 -3.80 13.57 36.75
N LEU A 380 -4.92 14.21 36.39
CA LEU A 380 -5.23 14.49 34.97
C LEU A 380 -5.25 15.96 34.52
N GLU A 381 -5.00 16.94 35.39
CA GLU A 381 -5.11 18.37 34.99
C GLU A 381 -3.80 19.06 34.56
N HIS A 382 -2.63 18.43 34.68
CA HIS A 382 -1.37 19.12 34.42
C HIS A 382 -0.82 19.04 32.98
N ARG A 383 -1.62 18.60 32.00
CA ARG A 383 -1.12 18.31 30.62
C ARG A 383 -1.78 19.06 29.47
N LEU A 384 -2.56 20.11 29.73
CA LEU A 384 -3.14 20.96 28.70
C LEU A 384 -2.75 22.42 28.93
N THR A 385 -1.61 22.84 28.37
CA THR A 385 -1.30 24.24 27.97
C THR A 385 0.14 24.33 27.47
N GLN A 386 0.39 23.88 26.24
CA GLN A 386 1.46 24.44 25.43
C GLN A 386 0.91 24.68 24.02
N VAL A 387 0.50 25.93 23.79
CA VAL A 387 0.18 26.44 22.45
C VAL A 387 1.53 26.66 21.74
N PRO A 388 1.76 26.05 20.55
CA PRO A 388 2.97 26.32 19.78
C PRO A 388 3.00 27.79 19.35
N LYS A 389 4.18 28.42 19.46
CA LYS A 389 4.38 29.82 19.05
C LYS A 389 4.10 29.98 17.54
N ASP A 390 3.39 31.05 17.19
CA ASP A 390 2.91 31.37 15.83
C ASP A 390 4.00 31.32 14.74
N GLU A 391 5.26 31.60 15.10
CA GLU A 391 6.43 31.57 14.22
C GLU A 391 6.71 30.17 13.62
N PHE A 392 6.35 29.09 14.33
CA PHE A 392 6.58 27.72 13.89
C PHE A 392 5.57 27.28 12.80
N ILE A 393 4.34 27.79 12.89
CA ILE A 393 3.26 27.50 11.95
C ILE A 393 3.52 28.22 10.62
N ALA A 394 3.94 29.49 10.66
CA ALA A 394 4.28 30.26 9.46
C ALA A 394 5.45 29.66 8.66
N SER A 395 6.49 29.13 9.34
CA SER A 395 7.63 28.49 8.66
C SER A 395 7.24 27.17 8.00
N SER A 396 6.39 26.37 8.66
CA SER A 396 5.94 25.06 8.17
C SER A 396 5.03 25.20 6.95
N ILE A 397 4.13 26.19 6.94
CA ILE A 397 3.27 26.50 5.79
C ILE A 397 4.12 26.99 4.61
N SER A 398 5.07 27.91 4.85
CA SER A 398 5.93 28.45 3.80
C SER A 398 6.82 27.37 3.17
N GLN A 399 7.34 26.44 3.97
CA GLN A 399 8.16 25.33 3.50
C GLN A 399 7.33 24.29 2.72
N GLY A 400 6.11 24.00 3.18
CA GLY A 400 5.17 23.10 2.49
C GLY A 400 4.77 23.63 1.11
N VAL A 401 4.43 24.93 1.02
CA VAL A 401 4.07 25.59 -0.24
C VAL A 401 5.27 25.69 -1.17
N GLY A 402 6.46 26.05 -0.65
CA GLY A 402 7.70 26.09 -1.45
C GLY A 402 8.04 24.75 -2.09
N ARG A 403 7.89 23.63 -1.36
CA ARG A 403 8.10 22.28 -1.89
C ARG A 403 7.07 21.88 -2.93
N ALA A 404 5.80 22.24 -2.75
CA ALA A 404 4.74 21.98 -3.72
C ALA A 404 5.00 22.69 -5.06
N LEU A 405 5.40 23.97 -5.01
CA LEU A 405 5.73 24.77 -6.20
C LEU A 405 6.99 24.26 -6.92
N GLN A 406 8.00 23.81 -6.18
CA GLN A 406 9.22 23.25 -6.76
C GLN A 406 8.95 21.93 -7.50
N ASN A 407 8.07 21.08 -6.96
CA ASN A 407 7.65 19.84 -7.61
C ASN A 407 6.82 20.08 -8.88
N GLU A 408 6.00 21.13 -8.91
CA GLU A 408 5.23 21.50 -10.10
C GLU A 408 6.12 22.11 -11.20
N PHE A 409 7.12 22.91 -10.82
CA PHE A 409 8.12 23.47 -11.75
C PHE A 409 8.97 22.39 -12.44
N LEU A 410 9.36 21.35 -11.70
CA LEU A 410 10.08 20.20 -12.27
C LEU A 410 9.20 19.36 -13.21
N SER A 411 7.89 19.37 -12.98
CA SER A 411 6.91 18.65 -13.81
C SER A 411 6.60 19.38 -15.14
N CYS A 412 6.71 20.71 -15.19
CA CYS A 412 6.46 21.51 -16.41
C CYS A 412 7.61 21.50 -17.43
N LYS A 413 8.81 20.99 -17.09
CA LYS A 413 9.96 20.94 -18.04
C LYS A 413 9.82 19.89 -19.16
N LYS A 414 8.70 19.17 -19.26
CA LYS A 414 8.45 18.17 -20.31
C LYS A 414 7.11 18.41 -21.01
N GLY A 415 7.06 19.35 -21.95
CA GLY A 415 5.95 19.45 -22.90
C GLY A 415 5.85 20.81 -23.61
N LEU A 416 5.75 20.79 -24.94
CA LEU A 416 5.54 21.96 -25.79
C LEU A 416 4.29 22.76 -25.38
N THR A 417 4.41 24.08 -25.27
CA THR A 417 3.30 24.99 -25.02
C THR A 417 2.74 25.59 -26.32
N ASP A 418 1.42 25.53 -26.44
CA ASP A 418 0.57 26.23 -27.41
C ASP A 418 0.56 27.76 -27.08
N PRO A 419 0.75 28.70 -28.04
CA PRO A 419 1.01 30.11 -27.73
C PRO A 419 -0.22 30.93 -27.29
N ARG A 420 -1.39 30.32 -27.02
CA ARG A 420 -2.65 31.07 -26.81
C ARG A 420 -3.22 31.06 -25.40
N VAL A 421 -2.47 30.65 -24.38
CA VAL A 421 -2.88 30.79 -22.97
C VAL A 421 -2.04 31.85 -22.28
N THR A 422 -2.60 33.04 -22.18
CA THR A 422 -2.05 34.19 -21.44
C THR A 422 -2.12 33.94 -19.92
N SER A 423 -0.98 34.15 -19.25
CA SER A 423 -0.61 33.81 -17.86
C SER A 423 -0.26 32.34 -17.61
N ALA A 424 1.02 32.09 -17.32
CA ALA A 424 1.53 30.77 -16.95
C ALA A 424 0.76 30.24 -15.72
N PRO A 425 0.47 28.92 -15.63
CA PRO A 425 -0.23 28.31 -14.50
C PRO A 425 0.33 28.74 -13.13
N LEU A 426 1.65 28.92 -13.05
CA LEU A 426 2.35 29.36 -11.85
C LEU A 426 1.98 30.78 -11.39
N ALA A 427 1.73 31.70 -12.32
CA ALA A 427 1.34 33.08 -11.99
C ALA A 427 -0.04 33.11 -11.30
N LYS A 428 -0.98 32.27 -11.73
CA LYS A 428 -2.30 32.13 -11.10
C LYS A 428 -2.23 31.50 -9.72
N VAL A 429 -1.37 30.50 -9.54
CA VAL A 429 -1.14 29.89 -8.21
C VAL A 429 -0.53 30.91 -7.25
N PHE A 430 0.48 31.66 -7.70
CA PHE A 430 1.10 32.71 -6.89
C PHE A 430 0.14 33.85 -6.56
N GLU A 431 -0.69 34.27 -7.51
CA GLU A 431 -1.76 35.25 -7.30
C GLU A 431 -2.77 34.77 -6.25
N GLY A 432 -3.23 33.52 -6.35
CA GLY A 432 -4.18 32.95 -5.38
C GLY A 432 -3.61 32.85 -3.96
N ILE A 433 -2.34 32.45 -3.82
CA ILE A 433 -1.66 32.42 -2.52
C ILE A 433 -1.51 33.84 -1.96
N THR A 434 -1.10 34.80 -2.79
CA THR A 434 -0.92 36.19 -2.38
C THR A 434 -2.24 36.79 -1.91
N GLN A 435 -3.32 36.58 -2.66
CA GLN A 435 -4.67 37.03 -2.27
C GLN A 435 -5.12 36.38 -0.96
N GLY A 436 -4.86 35.08 -0.77
CA GLY A 436 -5.17 34.37 0.48
C GLY A 436 -4.43 34.94 1.70
N VAL A 437 -3.13 35.21 1.57
CA VAL A 437 -2.31 35.81 2.64
C VAL A 437 -2.75 37.24 2.94
N LEU A 438 -3.09 38.02 1.91
CA LEU A 438 -3.58 39.39 2.09
C LEU A 438 -4.97 39.44 2.74
N ALA A 439 -5.84 38.48 2.46
CA ALA A 439 -7.18 38.38 3.03
C ALA A 439 -7.22 37.78 4.46
N ALA A 440 -6.17 37.09 4.89
CA ALA A 440 -6.11 36.48 6.22
C ALA A 440 -6.12 37.54 7.35
N ASP A 441 -6.78 37.24 8.46
CA ASP A 441 -6.82 38.11 9.65
C ASP A 441 -5.58 37.91 10.53
N ILE A 442 -4.42 38.28 9.98
CA ILE A 442 -3.11 38.22 10.65
C ILE A 442 -2.38 39.57 10.54
N PRO A 443 -1.47 39.90 11.47
CA PRO A 443 -0.72 41.14 11.43
C PRO A 443 0.04 41.37 10.10
N LEU A 444 0.11 42.62 9.65
CA LEU A 444 0.76 42.98 8.38
C LEU A 444 2.24 42.53 8.32
N SER A 445 2.95 42.57 9.45
CA SER A 445 4.33 42.07 9.55
C SER A 445 4.45 40.60 9.18
N GLU A 446 3.48 39.78 9.60
CA GLU A 446 3.47 38.34 9.36
C GLU A 446 3.09 38.02 7.91
N LYS A 447 2.15 38.78 7.32
CA LYS A 447 1.86 38.72 5.87
C LYS A 447 3.11 38.98 5.03
N ILE A 448 3.90 39.99 5.40
CA ILE A 448 5.15 40.32 4.70
C ILE A 448 6.18 39.19 4.84
N THR A 449 6.31 38.60 6.04
CA THR A 449 7.23 37.47 6.27
C THR A 449 6.87 36.25 5.41
N ILE A 450 5.59 35.88 5.36
CA ILE A 450 5.11 34.75 4.54
C ILE A 450 5.36 35.01 3.04
N LEU A 451 5.03 36.21 2.54
CA LEU A 451 5.25 36.55 1.14
C LEU A 451 6.74 36.61 0.76
N LYS A 452 7.62 37.07 1.66
CA LYS A 452 9.08 37.05 1.43
C LYS A 452 9.61 35.62 1.36
N ALA A 453 9.21 34.76 2.30
CA ALA A 453 9.62 33.36 2.34
C ALA A 453 9.20 32.57 1.08
N LEU A 454 8.10 32.96 0.43
CA LEU A 454 7.66 32.36 -0.84
C LEU A 454 8.51 32.76 -2.04
N ILE A 455 9.14 33.94 -2.03
CA ILE A 455 9.89 34.51 -3.17
C ILE A 455 11.39 34.20 -3.08
N GLU A 456 11.94 34.18 -1.87
CA GLU A 456 13.38 34.05 -1.60
C GLU A 456 14.07 32.83 -2.27
N PRO A 457 13.44 31.64 -2.38
CA PRO A 457 14.01 30.50 -3.10
C PRO A 457 14.21 30.74 -4.60
N PHE A 458 13.49 31.69 -5.19
CA PHE A 458 13.53 31.98 -6.63
C PHE A 458 14.50 33.10 -6.98
N THR A 459 14.75 34.04 -6.05
CA THR A 459 15.69 35.15 -6.24
C THR A 459 17.15 34.76 -5.98
N THR A 460 17.37 33.77 -5.09
CA THR A 460 18.72 33.29 -4.74
C THR A 460 19.34 32.37 -5.80
N ASN A 461 18.51 31.69 -6.60
CA ASN A 461 18.95 30.80 -7.68
C ASN A 461 19.33 31.53 -8.99
N SER A 462 19.17 32.85 -9.07
CA SER A 462 19.39 33.62 -10.31
C SER A 462 20.81 34.16 -10.47
N HIS A 463 21.73 33.94 -9.53
CA HIS A 463 23.07 34.54 -9.53
C HIS A 463 24.24 33.58 -9.79
N SER A 464 23.99 32.31 -10.15
CA SER A 464 25.06 31.33 -10.46
C SER A 464 25.24 31.00 -11.94
N ALA A 465 24.57 31.70 -12.86
CA ALA A 465 24.73 31.51 -14.31
C ALA A 465 25.41 32.73 -14.97
N ASN A 466 26.72 32.87 -14.77
CA ASN A 466 27.58 33.65 -15.67
C ASN A 466 28.63 32.72 -16.28
N ILE A 467 28.44 32.46 -17.57
CA ILE A 467 29.32 31.70 -18.46
C ILE A 467 30.45 32.65 -18.90
N SER A 468 31.70 32.19 -18.78
CA SER A 468 32.86 32.75 -19.51
C SER A 468 33.36 31.71 -20.53
N PRO A 469 33.95 32.13 -21.66
CA PRO A 469 34.08 31.30 -22.84
C PRO A 469 35.36 30.44 -22.90
N VAL A 470 35.18 29.28 -23.51
CA VAL A 470 36.07 28.49 -24.37
C VAL A 470 37.52 28.99 -24.55
N GLU A 471 38.48 28.18 -24.13
CA GLU A 471 39.73 27.95 -24.87
C GLU A 471 40.05 26.44 -24.88
N SER A 472 40.29 25.90 -26.08
CA SER A 472 40.84 24.57 -26.30
C SER A 472 42.37 24.66 -26.42
N PRO A 473 43.10 23.59 -26.12
CA PRO A 473 44.15 23.21 -27.04
C PRO A 473 44.16 21.72 -27.40
N SER A 474 44.18 21.53 -28.72
CA SER A 474 44.90 20.52 -29.51
C SER A 474 45.60 19.35 -28.82
N ALA A 475 45.32 18.18 -29.39
CA ALA A 475 46.05 16.93 -29.26
C ALA A 475 47.52 17.04 -29.69
N GLU A 476 48.39 16.35 -28.96
CA GLU A 476 49.59 15.72 -29.52
C GLU A 476 49.87 14.40 -28.78
N MET A 477 49.82 13.30 -29.54
CA MET A 477 50.32 11.97 -29.20
C MET A 477 51.83 11.95 -29.43
N VAL A 478 52.64 11.47 -28.47
CA VAL A 478 53.85 10.67 -28.77
C VAL A 478 54.11 9.64 -27.66
N PHE A 479 54.28 8.38 -28.09
CA PHE A 479 54.75 7.22 -27.33
C PHE A 479 56.26 7.27 -27.03
N SER A 480 56.68 6.88 -25.81
CA SER A 480 57.93 6.13 -25.54
C SER A 480 57.96 5.71 -24.06
N LYS A 481 57.79 4.42 -23.73
CA LYS A 481 58.83 3.40 -23.46
C LYS A 481 59.66 3.58 -22.17
N LEU A 482 59.49 2.59 -21.29
CA LEU A 482 60.50 1.83 -20.53
C LEU A 482 61.24 2.46 -19.31
N SER A 483 60.97 1.82 -18.16
CA SER A 483 61.95 1.12 -17.28
C SER A 483 62.87 1.91 -16.33
N VAL A 484 62.63 1.65 -15.03
CA VAL A 484 63.60 1.40 -13.93
C VAL A 484 64.61 2.51 -13.57
N ALA A 485 64.40 3.12 -12.40
CA ALA A 485 65.26 3.03 -11.22
C ALA A 485 64.46 3.48 -9.98
#